data_AF-A0A8J2TDZ3-F1
#
_entry.id   AF-A0A8J2TDZ3-F1
#
_cell.length_a   1.000
_cell.length_b   1.000
_cell.length_c   1.000
_cell.angle_alpha   90.00
_cell.angle_beta   90.00
_cell.angle_gamma   90.00
#
_symmetry.space_group_name_H-M   'P 1'
#
loop_
_entity.id
_entity.type
_entity.pdbx_description
1 polymer ?
#
loop_
_entity_poly.entity_id
_entity_poly.type
_entity_poly.pdbx_seq_one_letter_code
_entity_poly.pdbx_strand_id
1 'polypeptide(L)'
;MVVKSRLSVLVGAEENVEGYTSNNGTHLVVQGGKNVAVQQKWVIGLAASPDVSARKRSRSGIRSTWKCGRSGGRNAIWEPFFVDGFNVYYDDGANDSKSANAIKTPRYSYKHGPLFEKPSASAGLDLDPASCDIEVLEQEDHTVITQWCALEPGESMAYTKEPGVEKAEAGVFYVDFSDIEDVGLSGLTCTWGSAQDGGSAEIDKCRETMFVYKPAHTEAYASRVARLEEPVGLHPKVLIDLSHFENQKQCEYFMYTVLPRDLFVDKFQSAPLFVFGEHDLEQPEYNLPTNAWGSEAMFRLEPGQLNGITFHSRYVEPVEQGGYKDVSFRPLVFKACDTGNDKIEKNSFYSKGLGYEAYFTKDTIFHHIDSPKLHVQIPRANLNDYGPTQLITLVCVVFSVVYILSKLFCGAVKRPCSPA
;
A
#
# COMPACT_ATOMS: atom_id res chain seq x y z
N MET A 1 27.52 -1.23 0.54
CA MET A 1 28.19 -1.78 1.73
C MET A 1 27.23 -1.65 2.89
N VAL A 2 26.81 -2.77 3.48
CA VAL A 2 25.93 -2.75 4.66
C VAL A 2 26.79 -2.31 5.83
N VAL A 3 26.39 -1.23 6.49
CA VAL A 3 27.11 -0.67 7.63
C VAL A 3 26.56 -1.25 8.93
N LYS A 4 25.23 -1.38 9.02
CA LYS A 4 24.57 -1.97 10.19
C LYS A 4 23.54 -3.00 9.75
N SER A 5 23.46 -4.10 10.50
CA SER A 5 22.41 -5.11 10.36
C SER A 5 21.75 -5.30 11.73
N ARG A 6 20.43 -5.47 11.74
CA ARG A 6 19.65 -5.75 12.94
C ARG A 6 18.63 -6.84 12.68
N LEU A 7 18.57 -7.83 13.57
CA LEU A 7 17.43 -8.75 13.71
C LEU A 7 16.57 -8.30 14.90
N SER A 8 15.26 -8.32 14.75
CA SER A 8 14.33 -8.18 15.86
C SER A 8 13.26 -9.27 15.72
N VAL A 9 12.99 -10.01 16.79
CA VAL A 9 12.01 -11.11 16.81
C VAL A 9 10.99 -10.81 17.90
N LEU A 10 9.71 -10.99 17.58
CA LEU A 10 8.61 -10.86 18.51
C LEU A 10 8.01 -12.25 18.71
N VAL A 11 8.04 -12.71 19.95
CA VAL A 11 7.44 -13.98 20.38
C VAL A 11 6.20 -13.70 21.23
N GLY A 12 5.31 -14.69 21.31
CA GLY A 12 3.99 -14.49 21.93
C GLY A 12 3.97 -14.32 23.46
N ALA A 13 5.03 -14.69 24.19
CA ALA A 13 5.09 -14.55 25.65
C ALA A 13 6.54 -14.52 26.19
N GLU A 14 6.72 -14.19 27.47
CA GLU A 14 8.03 -14.16 28.13
C GLU A 14 8.70 -15.55 28.24
N GLU A 15 7.95 -16.54 28.72
CA GLU A 15 8.40 -17.95 28.85
C GLU A 15 8.87 -18.56 27.52
N ASN A 16 8.48 -17.92 26.41
CA ASN A 16 8.81 -18.31 25.06
C ASN A 16 10.18 -17.77 24.61
N VAL A 17 10.73 -16.70 25.20
CA VAL A 17 12.02 -16.15 24.76
C VAL A 17 13.14 -17.18 24.90
N GLU A 18 13.26 -17.85 26.04
CA GLU A 18 14.26 -18.91 26.25
C GLU A 18 13.96 -20.18 25.44
N GLY A 19 12.67 -20.47 25.20
CA GLY A 19 12.24 -21.64 24.42
C GLY A 19 12.45 -21.50 22.91
N TYR A 20 12.35 -20.29 22.36
CA TYR A 20 12.53 -20.01 20.94
C TYR A 20 13.95 -19.59 20.57
N THR A 21 14.84 -19.37 21.54
CA THR A 21 16.20 -18.89 21.27
C THR A 21 17.26 -19.88 21.71
N SER A 22 18.26 -20.07 20.86
CA SER A 22 19.50 -20.75 21.25
C SER A 22 20.69 -19.97 20.69
N ASN A 23 21.80 -20.00 21.42
CA ASN A 23 23.02 -19.29 21.06
C ASN A 23 24.17 -20.31 21.03
N ASN A 24 24.92 -20.34 19.93
CA ASN A 24 26.10 -21.21 19.77
C ASN A 24 27.44 -20.45 19.88
N GLY A 25 27.42 -19.22 20.40
CA GLY A 25 28.55 -18.31 20.56
C GLY A 25 28.75 -17.35 19.39
N THR A 26 28.37 -17.73 18.16
CA THR A 26 28.55 -16.91 16.95
C THR A 26 27.24 -16.58 16.24
N HIS A 27 26.23 -17.42 16.43
CA HIS A 27 24.91 -17.30 15.85
C HIS A 27 23.86 -17.27 16.95
N LEU A 28 22.87 -16.39 16.75
CA LEU A 28 21.60 -16.47 17.44
C LEU A 28 20.63 -17.25 16.55
N VAL A 29 20.13 -18.37 17.04
CA VAL A 29 19.15 -19.20 16.34
C VAL A 29 17.79 -18.99 16.98
N VAL A 30 16.82 -18.67 16.14
CA VAL A 30 15.43 -18.42 16.51
C VAL A 30 14.54 -19.48 15.87
N GLN A 31 13.70 -20.11 16.67
CA GLN A 31 12.72 -21.08 16.21
C GLN A 31 11.41 -20.39 15.81
N GLY A 32 10.76 -20.92 14.78
CA GLY A 32 9.45 -20.48 14.34
C GLY A 32 8.33 -21.04 15.20
N GLY A 33 7.20 -20.35 15.19
CA GLY A 33 6.09 -20.67 16.06
C GLY A 33 4.83 -19.89 15.73
N LYS A 34 3.74 -20.21 16.42
CA LYS A 34 2.48 -19.48 16.25
C LYS A 34 2.68 -18.03 16.70
N ASN A 35 2.47 -17.08 15.79
CA ASN A 35 2.64 -15.64 16.01
C ASN A 35 4.09 -15.19 16.26
N VAL A 36 5.08 -15.92 15.76
CA VAL A 36 6.48 -15.43 15.75
C VAL A 36 6.66 -14.54 14.52
N ALA A 37 6.94 -13.27 14.78
CA ALA A 37 7.24 -12.31 13.73
C ALA A 37 8.73 -11.96 13.76
N VAL A 38 9.30 -11.73 12.59
CA VAL A 38 10.71 -11.41 12.41
C VAL A 38 10.84 -10.13 11.60
N GLN A 39 11.62 -9.19 12.12
CA GLN A 39 12.06 -8.00 11.43
C GLN A 39 13.57 -8.09 11.16
N GLN A 40 13.96 -7.97 9.90
CA GLN A 40 15.35 -7.76 9.51
C GLN A 40 15.52 -6.35 8.98
N LYS A 41 16.55 -5.65 9.48
CA LYS A 41 16.81 -4.25 9.12
C LYS A 41 18.27 -4.07 8.73
N TRP A 42 18.50 -3.51 7.56
CA TRP A 42 19.83 -3.18 7.04
C TRP A 42 19.96 -1.67 6.86
N VAL A 43 21.10 -1.13 7.28
CA VAL A 43 21.48 0.26 7.03
C VAL A 43 22.69 0.25 6.11
N ILE A 44 22.51 0.76 4.90
CA ILE A 44 23.54 0.82 3.86
C ILE A 44 24.04 2.27 3.78
N GLY A 45 25.31 2.49 4.10
CA GLY A 45 25.95 3.80 3.95
C GLY A 45 26.29 4.08 2.49
N LEU A 46 26.16 5.34 2.06
CA LEU A 46 26.66 5.78 0.77
C LEU A 46 28.19 5.90 0.83
N ALA A 47 28.89 5.20 -0.07
CA ALA A 47 30.34 5.31 -0.19
C ALA A 47 30.76 6.76 -0.49
N ALA A 48 31.81 7.24 0.17
CA ALA A 48 32.40 8.55 -0.07
C ALA A 48 33.03 8.61 -1.47
N SER A 49 32.23 8.94 -2.49
CA SER A 49 32.67 9.20 -3.86
C SER A 49 32.77 10.72 -4.10
N PRO A 50 33.69 11.21 -4.94
CA PRO A 50 33.78 12.64 -5.26
C PRO A 50 32.49 13.24 -5.89
N ASP A 51 31.59 12.40 -6.40
CA ASP A 51 30.31 12.79 -7.02
C ASP A 51 29.10 12.72 -6.04
N VAL A 52 29.39 12.74 -4.74
CA VAL A 52 28.41 12.54 -3.66
C VAL A 52 27.39 13.69 -3.58
N SER A 53 27.74 14.92 -3.93
CA SER A 53 26.81 16.06 -3.86
C SER A 53 25.66 15.96 -4.88
N ALA A 54 25.93 15.46 -6.09
CA ALA A 54 24.90 15.23 -7.11
C ALA A 54 24.02 14.01 -6.77
N ARG A 55 24.59 12.95 -6.18
CA ARG A 55 23.85 11.75 -5.75
C ARG A 55 23.01 11.98 -4.48
N LYS A 56 23.50 12.78 -3.52
CA LYS A 56 22.79 13.17 -2.29
C LYS A 56 21.45 13.85 -2.60
N ARG A 57 21.45 14.82 -3.53
CA ARG A 57 20.21 15.50 -3.97
C ARG A 57 19.25 14.61 -4.78
N SER A 58 19.73 13.52 -5.36
CA SER A 58 18.95 12.65 -6.27
C SER A 58 18.25 11.46 -5.57
N ARG A 59 18.58 11.20 -4.29
CA ARG A 59 18.06 10.05 -3.52
C ARG A 59 17.33 10.43 -2.22
N SER A 60 17.42 11.68 -1.79
CA SER A 60 16.72 12.14 -0.59
C SER A 60 15.20 12.00 -0.77
N GLY A 61 14.53 11.34 0.17
CA GLY A 61 13.07 11.34 0.26
C GLY A 61 12.36 10.33 -0.66
N ILE A 62 12.98 9.19 -0.97
CA ILE A 62 12.29 8.07 -1.66
C ILE A 62 11.92 7.00 -0.63
N ARG A 63 10.62 6.67 -0.53
CA ARG A 63 10.12 5.54 0.27
C ARG A 63 9.45 4.55 -0.67
N SER A 64 9.97 3.33 -0.71
CA SER A 64 9.33 2.21 -1.40
C SER A 64 8.77 1.23 -0.38
N THR A 65 7.53 0.78 -0.57
CA THR A 65 6.90 -0.22 0.31
C THR A 65 6.31 -1.35 -0.51
N TRP A 66 6.28 -2.55 0.08
CA TRP A 66 5.64 -3.73 -0.47
C TRP A 66 4.82 -4.39 0.62
N LYS A 67 3.53 -4.57 0.35
CA LYS A 67 2.66 -5.43 1.15
C LYS A 67 2.48 -6.78 0.46
N CYS A 68 2.97 -7.83 1.09
CA CYS A 68 2.68 -9.19 0.68
C CYS A 68 1.20 -9.53 0.99
N GLY A 69 0.49 -10.08 0.00
CA GLY A 69 -0.93 -10.42 0.08
C GLY A 69 -1.26 -11.66 0.95
N ARG A 70 -0.26 -12.37 1.47
CA ARG A 70 -0.45 -13.47 2.44
C ARG A 70 -0.77 -12.88 3.81
N SER A 71 -2.06 -12.65 4.02
CA SER A 71 -2.64 -12.15 5.26
C SER A 71 -2.81 -13.32 6.24
N GLY A 72 -1.78 -13.59 7.02
CA GLY A 72 -1.83 -14.54 8.13
C GLY A 72 -1.10 -13.95 9.34
N GLY A 73 -1.86 -13.47 10.33
CA GLY A 73 -1.35 -13.18 11.68
C GLY A 73 -0.29 -12.08 11.77
N ARG A 74 -0.64 -10.84 11.43
CA ARG A 74 0.24 -9.69 11.64
C ARG A 74 0.05 -9.11 13.03
N ASN A 75 1.14 -8.90 13.75
CA ASN A 75 1.11 -8.15 15.00
C ASN A 75 1.31 -6.67 14.65
N ALA A 76 0.21 -5.92 14.57
CA ALA A 76 0.16 -4.48 14.30
C ALA A 76 1.01 -3.62 15.25
N ILE A 77 1.55 -4.22 16.30
CA ILE A 77 2.41 -3.62 17.30
C ILE A 77 3.67 -3.00 16.65
N TRP A 78 4.38 -3.77 15.82
CA TRP A 78 5.70 -3.37 15.30
C TRP A 78 5.83 -3.43 13.77
N GLU A 79 4.73 -3.73 13.09
CA GLU A 79 4.60 -3.71 11.63
C GLU A 79 3.92 -2.42 11.17
N PRO A 80 4.41 -1.78 10.10
CA PRO A 80 3.73 -0.64 9.49
C PRO A 80 2.47 -1.06 8.71
N PHE A 81 1.55 -0.10 8.54
CA PHE A 81 0.36 -0.26 7.70
C PHE A 81 0.63 0.18 6.27
N PHE A 82 1.10 -0.74 5.43
CA PHE A 82 1.26 -0.49 4.00
C PHE A 82 -0.05 -0.66 3.24
N VAL A 83 -0.20 0.14 2.18
CA VAL A 83 -1.15 -0.10 1.11
C VAL A 83 -0.78 -1.40 0.40
N ASP A 84 -1.78 -2.22 0.06
CA ASP A 84 -1.59 -3.46 -0.70
C ASP A 84 -0.74 -3.21 -1.98
N GLY A 85 0.17 -4.12 -2.32
CA GLY A 85 1.01 -4.01 -3.52
C GLY A 85 2.34 -3.26 -3.30
N PHE A 86 2.97 -2.86 -4.40
CA PHE A 86 4.24 -2.13 -4.42
C PHE A 86 3.99 -0.64 -4.59
N ASN A 87 4.53 0.18 -3.70
CA ASN A 87 4.30 1.62 -3.66
C ASN A 87 5.63 2.35 -3.64
N VAL A 88 5.75 3.44 -4.40
CA VAL A 88 6.92 4.32 -4.37
C VAL A 88 6.45 5.76 -4.17
N TYR A 89 6.88 6.35 -3.06
CA TYR A 89 6.64 7.73 -2.69
C TYR A 89 7.92 8.53 -2.89
N TYR A 90 7.77 9.69 -3.53
CA TYR A 90 8.82 10.67 -3.75
C TYR A 90 8.42 11.94 -3.01
N ASP A 91 9.21 12.35 -2.03
CA ASP A 91 9.06 13.64 -1.37
C ASP A 91 9.21 14.79 -2.38
N ASP A 92 8.63 15.96 -2.10
CA ASP A 92 8.54 17.10 -3.02
C ASP A 92 9.92 17.70 -3.41
N GLY A 93 11.01 17.23 -2.79
CA GLY A 93 12.40 17.53 -3.16
C GLY A 93 13.08 16.52 -4.10
N ALA A 94 12.42 15.41 -4.45
CA ALA A 94 13.00 14.32 -5.23
C ALA A 94 12.93 14.58 -6.74
N ASN A 95 14.09 14.49 -7.40
CA ASN A 95 14.35 14.71 -8.83
C ASN A 95 13.20 14.32 -9.80
N ASP A 96 12.69 15.30 -10.57
CA ASP A 96 11.55 15.17 -11.50
C ASP A 96 11.66 14.03 -12.52
N SER A 97 12.88 13.69 -12.94
CA SER A 97 13.11 12.61 -13.92
C SER A 97 12.69 11.23 -13.41
N LYS A 98 12.83 10.95 -12.11
CA LYS A 98 12.43 9.66 -11.52
C LYS A 98 10.92 9.57 -11.30
N SER A 99 10.25 10.70 -11.12
CA SER A 99 8.81 10.80 -10.84
C SER A 99 7.97 11.15 -12.08
N ALA A 100 8.53 11.10 -13.30
CA ALA A 100 7.88 11.55 -14.53
C ALA A 100 6.49 10.92 -14.81
N ASN A 101 6.28 9.65 -14.43
CA ASN A 101 5.00 8.94 -14.57
C ASN A 101 4.31 8.70 -13.22
N ALA A 102 4.70 9.44 -12.18
CA ALA A 102 4.09 9.35 -10.86
C ALA A 102 2.86 10.25 -10.78
N ILE A 103 1.83 9.79 -10.05
CA ILE A 103 0.72 10.62 -9.61
C ILE A 103 1.30 11.76 -8.76
N LYS A 104 1.01 13.01 -9.12
CA LYS A 104 1.46 14.19 -8.38
C LYS A 104 0.39 14.60 -7.36
N THR A 105 0.79 14.75 -6.11
CA THR A 105 -0.04 15.27 -5.03
C THR A 105 0.61 16.51 -4.41
N PRO A 106 -0.12 17.28 -3.59
CA PRO A 106 0.47 18.42 -2.86
C PRO A 106 1.49 18.05 -1.78
N ARG A 107 1.71 16.76 -1.49
CA ARG A 107 2.60 16.29 -0.41
C ARG A 107 3.72 15.38 -0.88
N TYR A 108 3.54 14.71 -2.01
CA TYR A 108 4.46 13.73 -2.58
C TYR A 108 4.08 13.39 -4.03
N SER A 109 5.00 12.79 -4.76
CA SER A 109 4.67 12.03 -5.97
C SER A 109 4.58 10.53 -5.67
N TYR A 110 3.71 9.81 -6.37
CA TYR A 110 3.36 8.43 -6.04
C TYR A 110 3.26 7.51 -7.25
N LYS A 111 3.80 6.29 -7.12
CA LYS A 111 3.60 5.18 -8.06
C LYS A 111 3.15 3.96 -7.31
N HIS A 112 2.31 3.14 -7.94
CA HIS A 112 1.71 1.98 -7.31
C HIS A 112 1.61 0.83 -8.29
N GLY A 113 2.19 -0.34 -8.04
CA GLY A 113 2.06 -1.52 -8.89
C GLY A 113 1.57 -2.75 -8.13
N PRO A 114 0.90 -3.69 -8.80
CA PRO A 114 0.52 -4.98 -8.19
C PRO A 114 1.70 -5.94 -8.04
N LEU A 115 2.81 -5.68 -8.74
CA LEU A 115 4.01 -6.52 -8.75
C LEU A 115 5.13 -5.83 -7.98
N PHE A 116 5.90 -6.62 -7.24
CA PHE A 116 7.09 -6.13 -6.56
C PHE A 116 8.19 -5.79 -7.56
N GLU A 117 8.61 -4.53 -7.58
CA GLU A 117 9.79 -4.08 -8.33
C GLU A 117 10.94 -3.82 -7.37
N LYS A 118 11.96 -4.67 -7.39
CA LYS A 118 13.08 -4.58 -6.45
C LYS A 118 13.79 -3.22 -6.56
N PRO A 119 13.79 -2.37 -5.50
CA PRO A 119 14.45 -1.08 -5.56
C PRO A 119 15.95 -1.24 -5.77
N SER A 120 16.55 -0.44 -6.67
CA SER A 120 17.99 -0.55 -6.98
C SER A 120 18.90 -0.35 -5.77
N ALA A 121 18.44 0.40 -4.75
CA ALA A 121 19.15 0.58 -3.49
C ALA A 121 19.26 -0.70 -2.64
N SER A 122 18.41 -1.70 -2.90
CA SER A 122 18.43 -3.03 -2.27
C SER A 122 19.22 -4.07 -3.06
N ALA A 123 19.98 -3.65 -4.08
CA ALA A 123 20.82 -4.56 -4.86
C ALA A 123 21.84 -5.26 -3.95
N GLY A 124 21.90 -6.59 -4.06
CA GLY A 124 22.80 -7.44 -3.27
C GLY A 124 22.25 -7.96 -1.95
N LEU A 125 21.06 -7.51 -1.51
CA LEU A 125 20.32 -8.17 -0.42
C LEU A 125 19.40 -9.25 -0.99
N ASP A 126 19.26 -10.35 -0.26
CA ASP A 126 18.25 -11.37 -0.56
C ASP A 126 16.96 -10.97 0.17
N LEU A 127 15.97 -10.51 -0.60
CA LEU A 127 14.69 -10.07 -0.08
C LEU A 127 13.63 -11.09 -0.49
N ASP A 128 12.68 -11.39 0.39
CA ASP A 128 11.59 -12.33 0.12
C ASP A 128 10.24 -11.60 -0.01
N PRO A 129 9.93 -11.01 -1.19
CA PRO A 129 8.65 -10.37 -1.42
C PRO A 129 7.48 -11.37 -1.49
N ALA A 130 7.74 -12.67 -1.58
CA ALA A 130 6.67 -13.68 -1.66
C ALA A 130 6.06 -13.96 -0.28
N SER A 131 6.83 -13.79 0.79
CA SER A 131 6.41 -14.09 2.16
C SER A 131 6.47 -12.90 3.11
N CYS A 132 7.15 -11.82 2.73
CA CYS A 132 7.45 -10.71 3.65
C CYS A 132 6.97 -9.36 3.11
N ASP A 133 6.69 -8.46 4.05
CA ASP A 133 6.51 -7.04 3.77
C ASP A 133 7.87 -6.35 3.76
N ILE A 134 8.05 -5.35 2.90
CA ILE A 134 9.34 -4.72 2.68
C ILE A 134 9.18 -3.20 2.64
N GLU A 135 10.11 -2.50 3.28
CA GLU A 135 10.31 -1.05 3.16
C GLU A 135 11.74 -0.75 2.75
N VAL A 136 11.89 0.19 1.83
CA VAL A 136 13.17 0.78 1.46
C VAL A 136 13.03 2.30 1.58
N LEU A 137 13.76 2.88 2.51
CA LEU A 137 13.82 4.32 2.74
C LEU A 137 15.20 4.83 2.30
N GLU A 138 15.24 5.57 1.20
CA GLU A 138 16.44 6.23 0.71
C GLU A 138 16.52 7.66 1.28
N GLN A 139 17.58 7.92 2.04
CA GLN A 139 17.91 9.23 2.60
C GLN A 139 19.19 9.77 1.96
N GLU A 140 19.61 10.98 2.36
CA GLU A 140 20.77 11.65 1.77
C GLU A 140 22.08 10.89 1.92
N ASP A 141 22.31 10.27 3.07
CA ASP A 141 23.59 9.67 3.46
C ASP A 141 23.52 8.14 3.63
N HIS A 142 22.32 7.59 3.78
CA HIS A 142 22.12 6.15 3.93
C HIS A 142 20.78 5.67 3.35
N THR A 143 20.68 4.36 3.14
CA THR A 143 19.44 3.67 2.83
C THR A 143 19.11 2.72 3.97
N VAL A 144 17.88 2.77 4.45
CA VAL A 144 17.32 1.82 5.41
C VAL A 144 16.43 0.85 4.67
N ILE A 145 16.71 -0.44 4.82
CA ILE A 145 15.89 -1.52 4.24
C ILE A 145 15.37 -2.33 5.40
N THR A 146 14.06 -2.56 5.46
CA THR A 146 13.43 -3.33 6.51
C THR A 146 12.51 -4.36 5.89
N GLN A 147 12.57 -5.60 6.37
CA GLN A 147 11.72 -6.70 5.94
C GLN A 147 11.03 -7.30 7.18
N TRP A 148 9.73 -7.55 7.07
CA TRP A 148 8.91 -8.17 8.11
C TRP A 148 8.32 -9.48 7.59
N CYS A 149 8.60 -10.58 8.28
CA CYS A 149 8.17 -11.93 7.90
C CYS A 149 7.52 -12.63 9.11
N ALA A 150 6.60 -13.55 8.84
CA ALA A 150 6.26 -14.59 9.81
C ALA A 150 7.36 -15.67 9.80
N LEU A 151 7.64 -16.28 10.96
CA LEU A 151 8.48 -17.47 11.06
C LEU A 151 7.62 -18.64 11.52
N GLU A 152 7.26 -19.52 10.59
CA GLU A 152 6.21 -20.52 10.79
C GLU A 152 6.67 -21.69 11.68
N PRO A 153 5.74 -22.43 12.31
CA PRO A 153 6.10 -23.60 13.12
C PRO A 153 6.95 -24.63 12.36
N GLY A 154 8.11 -24.98 12.90
CA GLY A 154 9.08 -25.92 12.30
C GLY A 154 10.14 -25.25 11.42
N GLU A 155 10.02 -23.96 11.16
CA GLU A 155 11.09 -23.16 10.56
C GLU A 155 12.09 -22.70 11.64
N SER A 156 13.31 -22.38 11.22
CA SER A 156 14.28 -21.73 12.10
C SER A 156 15.14 -20.76 11.31
N MET A 157 15.55 -19.68 11.97
CA MET A 157 16.43 -18.66 11.39
C MET A 157 17.68 -18.53 12.25
N ALA A 158 18.84 -18.64 11.62
CA ALA A 158 20.12 -18.33 12.25
C ALA A 158 20.57 -16.93 11.82
N TYR A 159 20.99 -16.11 12.77
CA TYR A 159 21.51 -14.77 12.53
C TYR A 159 22.90 -14.61 13.12
N THR A 160 23.79 -14.02 12.32
CA THR A 160 25.18 -13.73 12.70
C THR A 160 25.64 -12.44 12.03
N LYS A 161 26.82 -11.96 12.42
CA LYS A 161 27.47 -10.82 11.80
C LYS A 161 28.10 -11.23 10.47
N GLU A 162 27.53 -10.73 9.37
CA GLU A 162 28.09 -10.95 8.04
C GLU A 162 29.45 -10.23 7.85
N PRO A 163 30.36 -10.79 7.03
CA PRO A 163 31.61 -10.12 6.68
C PRO A 163 31.38 -8.74 6.06
N GLY A 164 32.09 -7.73 6.57
CA GLY A 164 32.00 -6.35 6.06
C GLY A 164 30.88 -5.51 6.66
N VAL A 165 30.06 -6.06 7.56
CA VAL A 165 29.12 -5.29 8.40
C VAL A 165 29.86 -4.70 9.60
N GLU A 166 29.72 -3.41 9.86
CA GLU A 166 30.41 -2.77 11.00
C GLU A 166 29.76 -3.15 12.33
N LYS A 167 28.42 -3.05 12.40
CA LYS A 167 27.63 -3.34 13.61
C LYS A 167 26.51 -4.34 13.32
N ALA A 168 26.43 -5.42 14.09
CA ALA A 168 25.32 -6.36 14.10
C ALA A 168 24.67 -6.44 15.49
N GLU A 169 23.34 -6.49 15.51
CA GLU A 169 22.53 -6.53 16.74
C GLU A 169 21.31 -7.42 16.52
N ALA A 170 20.95 -8.22 17.51
CA ALA A 170 19.78 -9.09 17.45
C ALA A 170 18.99 -8.98 18.74
N GLY A 171 17.70 -8.72 18.64
CA GLY A 171 16.79 -8.65 19.77
C GLY A 171 15.68 -9.69 19.65
N VAL A 172 15.34 -10.34 20.77
CA VAL A 172 14.18 -11.21 20.87
C VAL A 172 13.32 -10.69 22.01
N PHE A 173 12.08 -10.36 21.69
CA PHE A 173 11.17 -9.60 22.54
C PHE A 173 9.82 -10.29 22.67
N TYR A 174 9.13 -10.02 23.76
CA TYR A 174 7.71 -10.26 23.94
C TYR A 174 7.01 -8.95 24.28
N VAL A 175 5.69 -8.93 24.12
CA VAL A 175 4.87 -7.79 24.53
C VAL A 175 4.65 -7.86 26.04
N ASP A 176 5.25 -6.95 26.78
CA ASP A 176 5.11 -6.84 28.24
C ASP A 176 3.79 -6.13 28.58
N PHE A 177 3.52 -5.02 27.89
CA PHE A 177 2.22 -4.36 27.89
C PHE A 177 1.93 -3.71 26.55
N SER A 178 0.65 -3.58 26.21
CA SER A 178 0.18 -2.85 25.04
C SER A 178 -1.15 -2.21 25.39
N ASP A 179 -1.18 -0.88 25.33
CA ASP A 179 -2.42 -0.11 25.35
C ASP A 179 -2.52 0.76 24.09
N ILE A 180 -3.46 1.72 24.08
CA ILE A 180 -3.73 2.59 22.93
C ILE A 180 -2.60 3.61 22.71
N GLU A 181 -1.88 3.98 23.78
CA GLU A 181 -0.88 5.05 23.76
C GLU A 181 0.55 4.55 23.81
N ASP A 182 0.81 3.41 24.46
CA ASP A 182 2.14 2.89 24.74
C ASP A 182 2.20 1.37 24.53
N VAL A 183 3.31 0.94 23.94
CA VAL A 183 3.71 -0.46 23.82
C VAL A 183 5.04 -0.63 24.56
N GLY A 184 5.06 -1.59 25.49
CA GLY A 184 6.25 -2.07 26.16
C GLY A 184 6.69 -3.42 25.59
N LEU A 185 7.92 -3.49 25.10
CA LEU A 185 8.57 -4.73 24.68
C LEU A 185 9.71 -5.05 25.64
N SER A 186 9.72 -6.26 26.17
CA SER A 186 10.76 -6.75 27.07
C SER A 186 11.42 -7.99 26.47
N GLY A 187 12.70 -8.21 26.74
CA GLY A 187 13.41 -9.39 26.23
C GLY A 187 14.92 -9.25 26.23
N LEU A 188 15.59 -9.96 25.32
CA LEU A 188 17.04 -10.05 25.24
C LEU A 188 17.56 -9.33 24.00
N THR A 189 18.65 -8.57 24.13
CA THR A 189 19.38 -8.02 22.98
C THR A 189 20.83 -8.45 23.04
N CYS A 190 21.30 -9.07 21.95
CA CYS A 190 22.66 -9.51 21.72
C CYS A 190 23.38 -8.60 20.71
N THR A 191 24.65 -8.29 20.97
CA THR A 191 25.50 -7.51 20.09
C THR A 191 26.76 -8.30 19.75
N TRP A 192 27.24 -8.12 18.52
CA TRP A 192 28.52 -8.67 18.06
C TRP A 192 29.61 -7.61 18.15
N GLY A 193 30.86 -8.04 18.37
CA GLY A 193 32.02 -7.13 18.48
C GLY A 193 32.18 -6.24 17.25
N SER A 194 32.65 -5.00 17.43
CA SER A 194 32.84 -4.05 16.33
C SER A 194 33.97 -4.51 15.39
N ALA A 195 33.86 -4.17 14.11
CA ALA A 195 34.97 -4.37 13.17
C ALA A 195 36.23 -3.57 13.59
N GLN A 196 36.05 -2.49 14.34
CA GLN A 196 37.13 -1.65 14.87
C GLN A 196 37.89 -2.29 16.05
N ASP A 197 37.29 -3.26 16.73
CA ASP A 197 37.85 -3.91 17.93
C ASP A 197 38.46 -5.30 17.63
N GLY A 198 38.77 -5.60 16.37
CA GLY A 198 39.31 -6.90 15.95
C GLY A 198 38.28 -7.90 15.41
N GLY A 199 37.02 -7.48 15.23
CA GLY A 199 36.07 -8.06 14.28
C GLY A 199 35.78 -9.56 14.41
N SER A 200 35.59 -10.09 15.62
CA SER A 200 35.10 -11.47 15.76
C SER A 200 33.63 -11.57 15.32
N ALA A 201 33.26 -12.69 14.71
CA ALA A 201 31.87 -13.08 14.47
C ALA A 201 31.19 -13.61 15.75
N GLU A 202 31.84 -13.45 16.90
CA GLU A 202 31.35 -13.90 18.19
C GLU A 202 30.41 -12.87 18.80
N ILE A 203 29.45 -13.36 19.55
CA ILE A 203 28.53 -12.54 20.32
C ILE A 203 29.29 -12.00 21.52
N ASP A 204 29.43 -10.68 21.57
CA ASP A 204 30.17 -9.97 22.62
C ASP A 204 29.36 -9.92 23.92
N LYS A 205 28.09 -9.51 23.83
CA LYS A 205 27.22 -9.38 25.00
C LYS A 205 25.76 -9.57 24.64
N CYS A 206 25.04 -10.32 25.47
CA CYS A 206 23.58 -10.32 25.52
C CYS A 206 23.11 -9.69 26.83
N ARG A 207 22.09 -8.82 26.77
CA ARG A 207 21.53 -8.11 27.92
C ARG A 207 20.01 -8.07 27.85
N GLU A 208 19.38 -8.17 29.00
CA GLU A 208 17.96 -7.85 29.14
C GLU A 208 17.74 -6.39 28.75
N THR A 209 16.69 -6.15 27.97
CA THR A 209 16.37 -4.84 27.41
C THR A 209 14.86 -4.65 27.37
N MET A 210 14.43 -3.46 27.78
CA MET A 210 13.03 -3.02 27.70
C MET A 210 12.95 -1.80 26.77
N PHE A 211 11.99 -1.81 25.87
CA PHE A 211 11.66 -0.72 24.95
C PHE A 211 10.24 -0.26 25.20
N VAL A 212 10.04 1.06 25.31
CA VAL A 212 8.70 1.66 25.36
C VAL A 212 8.58 2.66 24.23
N TYR A 213 7.51 2.56 23.45
CA TYR A 213 7.23 3.50 22.37
C TYR A 213 5.74 3.71 22.19
N LYS A 214 5.39 4.82 21.52
CA LYS A 214 4.02 5.14 21.16
C LYS A 214 3.69 4.61 19.77
N PRO A 215 2.70 3.72 19.60
CA PRO A 215 2.34 3.22 18.28
C PRO A 215 1.61 4.32 17.48
N ALA A 216 2.01 4.53 16.24
CA ALA A 216 1.28 5.41 15.31
C ALA A 216 0.08 4.71 14.68
N HIS A 217 0.10 3.38 14.67
CA HIS A 217 -0.97 2.56 14.11
C HIS A 217 -1.38 1.49 15.12
N THR A 218 -2.69 1.25 15.17
CA THR A 218 -3.29 0.21 16.00
C THR A 218 -4.41 -0.46 15.19
N GLU A 219 -4.72 -1.71 15.50
CA GLU A 219 -5.90 -2.39 14.94
C GLU A 219 -7.08 -2.26 15.90
N ALA A 220 -8.22 -1.83 15.36
CA ALA A 220 -9.50 -1.91 16.03
C ALA A 220 -10.15 -3.25 15.68
N TYR A 221 -10.50 -4.04 16.69
CA TYR A 221 -11.27 -5.27 16.52
C TYR A 221 -12.71 -4.94 16.08
N ALA A 222 -12.93 -4.81 14.78
CA ALA A 222 -14.25 -4.78 14.19
C ALA A 222 -14.20 -5.52 12.85
N SER A 223 -14.92 -6.64 12.75
CA SER A 223 -14.88 -7.48 11.56
C SER A 223 -15.74 -6.87 10.44
N ARG A 224 -15.11 -6.67 9.27
CA ARG A 224 -15.75 -6.42 7.96
C ARG A 224 -16.72 -5.23 7.91
N VAL A 225 -16.17 -4.02 7.95
CA VAL A 225 -16.99 -2.80 7.77
C VAL A 225 -17.31 -2.46 6.31
N ALA A 226 -16.54 -2.98 5.35
CA ALA A 226 -16.70 -2.63 3.94
C ALA A 226 -17.23 -3.79 3.09
N ARG A 227 -18.18 -3.50 2.18
CA ARG A 227 -18.72 -4.45 1.20
C ARG A 227 -19.18 -3.74 -0.08
N LEU A 228 -19.33 -4.47 -1.17
CA LEU A 228 -19.95 -3.95 -2.39
C LEU A 228 -21.49 -4.05 -2.28
N GLU A 229 -22.19 -3.06 -2.83
CA GLU A 229 -23.63 -3.14 -3.09
C GLU A 229 -23.89 -4.09 -4.26
N GLU A 230 -24.72 -5.11 -4.04
CA GLU A 230 -25.10 -6.08 -5.08
C GLU A 230 -26.46 -5.73 -5.69
N PRO A 231 -26.65 -5.93 -7.01
CA PRO A 231 -25.66 -6.39 -7.99
C PRO A 231 -24.64 -5.29 -8.37
N VAL A 232 -23.39 -5.70 -8.60
CA VAL A 232 -22.33 -4.77 -9.02
C VAL A 232 -22.48 -4.43 -10.50
N GLY A 233 -22.88 -3.20 -10.80
CA GLY A 233 -22.97 -2.67 -12.17
C GLY A 233 -21.70 -1.90 -12.58
N LEU A 234 -21.85 -1.06 -13.62
CA LEU A 234 -20.79 -0.16 -14.10
C LEU A 234 -20.44 0.97 -13.10
N HIS A 235 -21.26 1.15 -12.06
CA HIS A 235 -21.01 2.06 -10.96
C HIS A 235 -20.89 1.28 -9.65
N PRO A 236 -19.75 0.61 -9.38
CA PRO A 236 -19.58 -0.14 -8.14
C PRO A 236 -19.70 0.77 -6.93
N LYS A 237 -20.62 0.46 -6.01
CA LYS A 237 -20.80 1.22 -4.78
C LYS A 237 -20.25 0.44 -3.60
N VAL A 238 -19.30 1.02 -2.90
CA VAL A 238 -18.78 0.48 -1.64
C VAL A 238 -19.60 1.05 -0.49
N LEU A 239 -20.13 0.13 0.32
CA LEU A 239 -20.86 0.42 1.52
C LEU A 239 -19.94 0.19 2.71
N ILE A 240 -19.77 1.22 3.55
CA ILE A 240 -18.96 1.17 4.77
C ILE A 240 -19.88 1.38 5.96
N ASP A 241 -20.08 0.31 6.73
CA ASP A 241 -20.95 0.31 7.87
C ASP A 241 -20.22 0.82 9.12
N LEU A 242 -20.49 2.08 9.48
CA LEU A 242 -20.01 2.70 10.71
C LEU A 242 -21.14 2.89 11.74
N SER A 243 -22.26 2.17 11.62
CA SER A 243 -23.46 2.38 12.44
C SER A 243 -23.23 2.18 13.95
N HIS A 244 -22.23 1.37 14.32
CA HIS A 244 -21.86 1.09 15.70
C HIS A 244 -20.67 1.92 16.22
N PHE A 245 -20.16 2.83 15.41
CA PHE A 245 -19.02 3.65 15.76
C PHE A 245 -19.50 5.01 16.28
N GLU A 246 -18.96 5.42 17.42
CA GLU A 246 -19.31 6.68 18.06
C GLU A 246 -18.46 7.82 17.52
N ASN A 247 -19.03 9.03 17.54
CA ASN A 247 -18.27 10.24 17.29
C ASN A 247 -17.44 10.59 18.55
N GLN A 248 -16.12 10.67 18.39
CA GLN A 248 -15.20 11.01 19.47
C GLN A 248 -14.56 12.37 19.19
N LYS A 249 -14.40 13.18 20.25
CA LYS A 249 -13.71 14.47 20.13
C LYS A 249 -12.26 14.24 19.68
N GLN A 250 -11.78 15.07 18.75
CA GLN A 250 -10.42 15.00 18.17
C GLN A 250 -10.15 13.76 17.30
N CYS A 251 -11.18 13.00 16.96
CA CYS A 251 -11.08 11.86 16.05
C CYS A 251 -12.02 12.00 14.87
N GLU A 252 -11.57 11.57 13.69
CA GLU A 252 -12.38 11.51 12.48
C GLU A 252 -12.19 10.18 11.76
N TYR A 253 -13.20 9.73 11.03
CA TYR A 253 -13.17 8.49 10.27
C TYR A 253 -12.88 8.78 8.80
N PHE A 254 -12.02 7.96 8.21
CA PHE A 254 -11.61 8.10 6.82
C PHE A 254 -11.64 6.76 6.10
N MET A 255 -11.88 6.83 4.80
CA MET A 255 -11.50 5.80 3.86
C MET A 255 -10.41 6.35 2.95
N TYR A 256 -9.27 5.68 2.89
CA TYR A 256 -8.26 5.88 1.85
C TYR A 256 -8.29 4.70 0.90
N THR A 257 -8.16 4.94 -0.40
CA THR A 257 -8.13 3.86 -1.39
C THR A 257 -7.18 4.18 -2.52
N VAL A 258 -6.54 3.14 -3.02
CA VAL A 258 -5.78 3.16 -4.26
C VAL A 258 -6.50 2.26 -5.24
N LEU A 259 -6.97 2.87 -6.32
CA LEU A 259 -7.75 2.21 -7.36
C LEU A 259 -6.84 1.83 -8.52
N PRO A 260 -7.00 0.62 -9.08
CA PRO A 260 -6.39 0.28 -10.36
C PRO A 260 -7.01 1.14 -11.47
N ARG A 261 -6.34 1.24 -12.61
CA ARG A 261 -6.79 2.06 -13.75
C ARG A 261 -8.21 1.73 -14.23
N ASP A 262 -8.65 0.49 -14.02
CA ASP A 262 -9.98 0.00 -14.40
C ASP A 262 -11.13 0.66 -13.62
N LEU A 263 -10.83 1.26 -12.46
CA LEU A 263 -11.81 1.93 -11.60
C LEU A 263 -11.37 3.37 -11.36
N PHE A 264 -12.34 4.28 -11.28
CA PHE A 264 -12.09 5.66 -10.87
C PHE A 264 -13.20 6.18 -9.98
N VAL A 265 -12.90 7.26 -9.26
CA VAL A 265 -13.86 7.91 -8.37
C VAL A 265 -14.91 8.67 -9.15
N ASP A 266 -16.19 8.36 -8.91
CA ASP A 266 -17.29 9.18 -9.38
C ASP A 266 -17.42 10.41 -8.48
N LYS A 267 -16.77 11.50 -8.88
CA LYS A 267 -16.74 12.78 -8.15
C LYS A 267 -18.10 13.51 -8.13
N PHE A 268 -19.07 13.07 -8.93
CA PHE A 268 -20.40 13.67 -8.98
C PHE A 268 -21.38 12.98 -8.05
N GLN A 269 -21.18 11.69 -7.79
CA GLN A 269 -22.00 10.92 -6.85
C GLN A 269 -21.37 10.79 -5.46
N SER A 270 -20.04 10.92 -5.37
CA SER A 270 -19.29 10.87 -4.12
C SER A 270 -18.54 12.16 -3.89
N ALA A 271 -18.36 12.55 -2.62
CA ALA A 271 -17.62 13.74 -2.21
C ALA A 271 -16.26 13.36 -1.59
N PRO A 272 -15.23 13.04 -2.41
CA PRO A 272 -13.88 12.80 -1.90
C PRO A 272 -13.28 14.09 -1.34
N LEU A 273 -12.46 13.97 -0.29
CA LEU A 273 -11.59 15.06 0.17
C LEU A 273 -10.57 15.43 -0.89
N PHE A 274 -10.00 14.41 -1.55
CA PHE A 274 -9.16 14.57 -2.72
C PHE A 274 -9.22 13.31 -3.60
N VAL A 275 -8.87 13.51 -4.87
CA VAL A 275 -8.59 12.44 -5.83
C VAL A 275 -7.41 12.89 -6.68
N PHE A 276 -6.35 12.09 -6.72
CA PHE A 276 -5.18 12.31 -7.56
C PHE A 276 -4.98 11.13 -8.52
N GLY A 277 -4.34 11.39 -9.67
CA GLY A 277 -4.11 10.39 -10.72
C GLY A 277 -5.18 10.38 -11.80
N GLU A 278 -5.45 9.21 -12.38
CA GLU A 278 -6.36 9.02 -13.51
C GLU A 278 -7.82 9.06 -13.08
N HIS A 279 -8.51 10.13 -13.49
CA HIS A 279 -9.92 10.39 -13.13
C HIS A 279 -10.72 10.96 -14.30
N ASP A 280 -10.20 10.88 -15.52
CA ASP A 280 -10.97 11.17 -16.74
C ASP A 280 -12.11 10.14 -16.84
N LEU A 281 -13.33 10.61 -17.06
CA LEU A 281 -14.55 9.80 -17.08
C LEU A 281 -14.75 9.06 -18.41
N GLU A 282 -14.20 9.60 -19.49
CA GLU A 282 -14.49 9.18 -20.87
C GLU A 282 -13.37 8.32 -21.47
N GLN A 283 -12.17 8.35 -20.90
CA GLN A 283 -11.04 7.60 -21.43
C GLN A 283 -11.14 6.11 -21.06
N PRO A 284 -11.16 5.18 -22.03
CA PRO A 284 -11.17 3.75 -21.74
C PRO A 284 -9.81 3.28 -21.21
N GLU A 285 -9.79 2.15 -20.52
CA GLU A 285 -8.61 1.63 -19.82
C GLU A 285 -7.42 1.40 -20.76
N TYR A 286 -7.67 0.83 -21.94
CA TYR A 286 -6.64 0.50 -22.94
C TYR A 286 -6.06 1.72 -23.67
N ASN A 287 -6.66 2.91 -23.51
CA ASN A 287 -6.11 4.16 -24.05
C ASN A 287 -5.26 4.93 -23.03
N LEU A 288 -5.16 4.45 -21.78
CA LEU A 288 -4.30 5.07 -20.77
C LEU A 288 -2.83 4.70 -21.03
N PRO A 289 -1.87 5.56 -20.64
CA PRO A 289 -0.46 5.23 -20.75
C PRO A 289 -0.15 3.90 -20.07
N THR A 290 0.70 3.06 -20.70
CA THR A 290 1.03 1.72 -20.17
C THR A 290 1.60 1.78 -18.74
N ASN A 291 2.26 2.89 -18.38
CA ASN A 291 2.86 3.12 -17.07
C ASN A 291 1.97 3.94 -16.11
N ALA A 292 0.77 4.37 -16.54
CA ALA A 292 -0.13 5.13 -15.69
C ALA A 292 -0.80 4.20 -14.68
N TRP A 293 -0.67 4.55 -13.41
CA TRP A 293 -1.41 3.89 -12.34
C TRP A 293 -2.72 4.63 -12.13
N GLY A 294 -3.74 3.95 -11.59
CA GLY A 294 -5.12 4.46 -11.55
C GLY A 294 -5.27 5.74 -10.73
N SER A 295 -5.91 5.67 -9.57
CA SER A 295 -6.10 6.87 -8.75
C SER A 295 -5.93 6.58 -7.27
N GLU A 296 -5.55 7.58 -6.50
CA GLU A 296 -5.70 7.54 -5.05
C GLU A 296 -6.75 8.56 -4.62
N ALA A 297 -7.51 8.19 -3.59
CA ALA A 297 -8.56 9.03 -3.08
C ALA A 297 -8.73 8.85 -1.58
N MET A 298 -9.15 9.92 -0.92
CA MET A 298 -9.53 9.91 0.48
C MET A 298 -10.92 10.48 0.66
N PHE A 299 -11.70 9.84 1.52
CA PHE A 299 -13.07 10.22 1.86
C PHE A 299 -13.17 10.39 3.36
N ARG A 300 -13.88 11.44 3.79
CA ARG A 300 -14.33 11.56 5.17
C ARG A 300 -15.58 10.69 5.33
N LEU A 301 -15.62 9.90 6.39
CA LEU A 301 -16.75 9.04 6.72
C LEU A 301 -17.46 9.58 7.95
N GLU A 302 -18.77 9.38 7.98
CA GLU A 302 -19.60 9.80 9.10
C GLU A 302 -19.84 8.60 10.04
N PRO A 303 -19.55 8.74 11.34
CA PRO A 303 -19.84 7.70 12.33
C PRO A 303 -21.36 7.58 12.57
N GLY A 304 -21.80 6.41 13.02
CA GLY A 304 -23.20 6.14 13.36
C GLY A 304 -24.12 5.91 12.15
N GLN A 305 -23.57 5.80 10.94
CA GLN A 305 -24.35 5.53 9.73
C GLN A 305 -23.64 4.65 8.70
N LEU A 306 -24.41 4.19 7.72
CA LEU A 306 -23.91 3.50 6.54
C LEU A 306 -23.44 4.52 5.50
N ASN A 307 -22.14 4.53 5.22
CA ASN A 307 -21.53 5.41 4.23
C ASN A 307 -21.52 4.72 2.86
N GLY A 308 -21.92 5.42 1.81
CA GLY A 308 -21.91 4.90 0.44
C GLY A 308 -20.95 5.68 -0.45
N ILE A 309 -19.97 5.01 -1.03
CA ILE A 309 -18.99 5.61 -1.94
C ILE A 309 -19.14 4.93 -3.30
N THR A 310 -19.49 5.72 -4.31
CA THR A 310 -19.65 5.26 -5.68
C THR A 310 -18.38 5.45 -6.49
N PHE A 311 -17.96 4.37 -7.14
CA PHE A 311 -16.93 4.34 -8.17
C PHE A 311 -17.56 4.11 -9.54
N HIS A 312 -16.75 4.19 -10.57
CA HIS A 312 -17.13 3.89 -11.93
C HIS A 312 -16.10 2.97 -12.57
N SER A 313 -16.57 1.94 -13.28
CA SER A 313 -15.71 1.05 -14.07
C SER A 313 -15.41 1.65 -15.43
N ARG A 314 -14.14 1.63 -15.87
CA ARG A 314 -13.78 1.96 -17.25
C ARG A 314 -14.15 0.83 -18.19
N TYR A 315 -14.34 1.18 -19.46
CA TYR A 315 -14.33 0.19 -20.52
C TYR A 315 -12.95 -0.47 -20.59
N VAL A 316 -12.95 -1.80 -20.44
CA VAL A 316 -11.75 -2.64 -20.48
C VAL A 316 -11.50 -3.16 -21.88
N GLU A 317 -10.26 -3.59 -22.15
CA GLU A 317 -9.88 -4.12 -23.46
C GLU A 317 -10.79 -5.29 -23.89
N PRO A 318 -11.41 -5.19 -25.09
CA PRO A 318 -12.21 -6.27 -25.66
C PRO A 318 -11.38 -7.55 -25.89
N VAL A 319 -12.01 -8.72 -25.77
CA VAL A 319 -11.35 -10.02 -26.00
C VAL A 319 -12.20 -10.91 -26.89
N GLU A 320 -11.58 -11.91 -27.50
CA GLU A 320 -12.32 -12.96 -28.20
C GLU A 320 -13.27 -13.66 -27.21
N GLN A 321 -14.53 -13.86 -27.60
CA GLN A 321 -15.60 -14.46 -26.78
C GLN A 321 -16.12 -13.60 -25.61
N GLY A 322 -15.53 -12.42 -25.35
CA GLY A 322 -15.96 -11.52 -24.28
C GLY A 322 -15.68 -12.08 -22.87
N GLY A 323 -16.54 -11.76 -21.90
CA GLY A 323 -16.44 -12.26 -20.52
C GLY A 323 -16.31 -11.15 -19.49
N TYR A 324 -15.52 -11.37 -18.43
CA TYR A 324 -15.31 -10.42 -17.34
C TYR A 324 -13.82 -10.24 -17.02
N LYS A 325 -13.41 -9.02 -16.67
CA LYS A 325 -12.13 -8.72 -16.01
C LYS A 325 -12.40 -8.64 -14.51
N ASP A 326 -11.78 -9.52 -13.72
CA ASP A 326 -11.79 -9.37 -12.26
C ASP A 326 -10.77 -8.31 -11.87
N VAL A 327 -11.25 -7.31 -11.13
CA VAL A 327 -10.46 -6.18 -10.65
C VAL A 327 -10.62 -6.13 -9.14
N SER A 328 -9.50 -6.04 -8.42
CA SER A 328 -9.54 -6.01 -6.96
C SER A 328 -8.81 -4.81 -6.38
N PHE A 329 -9.33 -4.29 -5.27
CA PHE A 329 -8.74 -3.21 -4.49
C PHE A 329 -9.11 -3.37 -3.02
N ARG A 330 -8.33 -2.79 -2.11
CA ARG A 330 -8.63 -2.80 -0.68
C ARG A 330 -8.85 -1.36 -0.19
N PRO A 331 -10.07 -1.00 0.27
CA PRO A 331 -10.27 0.27 0.94
C PRO A 331 -9.60 0.21 2.32
N LEU A 332 -8.76 1.17 2.68
CA LEU A 332 -8.23 1.32 4.03
C LEU A 332 -9.19 2.20 4.83
N VAL A 333 -9.87 1.60 5.82
CA VAL A 333 -10.80 2.31 6.70
C VAL A 333 -10.14 2.50 8.05
N PHE A 334 -10.07 3.74 8.53
CA PHE A 334 -9.41 4.02 9.79
C PHE A 334 -10.01 5.24 10.48
N LYS A 335 -9.84 5.28 11.81
CA LYS A 335 -10.09 6.46 12.63
C LYS A 335 -8.76 7.16 12.90
N ALA A 336 -8.64 8.42 12.56
CA ALA A 336 -7.46 9.24 12.84
C ALA A 336 -7.76 10.14 14.05
N CYS A 337 -6.90 10.10 15.07
CA CYS A 337 -7.06 10.87 16.31
C CYS A 337 -5.81 11.69 16.60
N ASP A 338 -5.97 13.00 16.79
CA ASP A 338 -4.86 13.88 17.18
C ASP A 338 -4.63 13.83 18.68
N THR A 339 -3.39 13.58 19.08
CA THR A 339 -3.04 13.37 20.50
C THR A 339 -2.36 14.56 21.16
N GLY A 340 -1.88 15.54 20.39
CA GLY A 340 -1.02 16.61 20.86
C GLY A 340 0.42 16.17 21.20
N ASN A 341 0.82 14.93 20.85
CA ASN A 341 2.13 14.38 21.18
C ASN A 341 2.96 13.99 19.94
N ASP A 342 3.90 14.86 19.56
CA ASP A 342 4.79 14.64 18.42
C ASP A 342 5.75 13.44 18.55
N LYS A 343 5.83 12.80 19.72
CA LYS A 343 6.69 11.61 19.91
C LYS A 343 6.20 10.39 19.13
N ILE A 344 4.95 10.38 18.66
CA ILE A 344 4.37 9.31 17.84
C ILE A 344 5.14 9.11 16.52
N GLU A 345 5.73 10.18 15.96
CA GLU A 345 6.56 10.10 14.75
C GLU A 345 7.85 9.28 14.98
N LYS A 346 8.32 9.16 16.23
CA LYS A 346 9.59 8.50 16.58
C LYS A 346 9.36 7.05 16.98
N ASN A 347 9.28 6.16 16.00
CA ASN A 347 9.20 4.71 16.21
C ASN A 347 10.52 4.02 15.79
N SER A 348 10.99 3.06 16.59
CA SER A 348 12.26 2.33 16.33
C SER A 348 12.11 1.14 15.37
N PHE A 349 10.87 0.70 15.13
CA PHE A 349 10.51 -0.47 14.34
C PHE A 349 10.02 -0.09 12.94
N TYR A 350 9.31 1.02 12.78
CA TYR A 350 8.82 1.46 11.47
C TYR A 350 8.87 2.99 11.32
N SER A 351 8.73 3.46 10.08
CA SER A 351 8.67 4.89 9.76
C SER A 351 7.22 5.35 9.52
N LYS A 352 6.92 6.58 9.95
CA LYS A 352 5.65 7.30 9.72
C LYS A 352 5.90 8.48 8.79
N GLY A 353 4.91 8.87 8.00
CA GLY A 353 4.81 10.23 7.44
C GLY A 353 4.91 10.34 5.93
N LEU A 354 4.96 9.23 5.19
CA LEU A 354 4.90 9.22 3.73
C LEU A 354 3.80 8.27 3.23
N GLY A 355 3.01 8.71 2.25
CA GLY A 355 1.75 8.08 1.85
C GLY A 355 0.55 8.82 2.45
N TYR A 356 -0.58 8.13 2.66
CA TYR A 356 -1.80 8.77 3.18
C TYR A 356 -1.59 9.50 4.53
N GLU A 357 -0.61 9.04 5.33
CA GLU A 357 -0.21 9.65 6.60
C GLU A 357 0.29 11.09 6.44
N ALA A 358 0.84 11.47 5.27
CA ALA A 358 1.38 12.80 5.00
C ALA A 358 0.31 13.91 4.96
N TYR A 359 -0.97 13.53 4.89
CA TYR A 359 -2.10 14.47 4.96
C TYR A 359 -2.54 14.78 6.40
N PHE A 360 -1.98 14.08 7.38
CA PHE A 360 -2.31 14.25 8.80
C PHE A 360 -1.15 14.89 9.56
N THR A 361 -1.39 15.26 10.82
CA THR A 361 -0.37 15.86 11.66
C THR A 361 0.57 14.79 12.24
N LYS A 362 1.74 15.24 12.73
CA LYS A 362 2.78 14.36 13.27
C LYS A 362 2.32 13.59 14.51
N ASP A 363 1.36 14.13 15.24
CA ASP A 363 0.76 13.61 16.46
C ASP A 363 -0.52 12.78 16.26
N THR A 364 -0.92 12.53 15.01
CA THR A 364 -2.08 11.67 14.71
C THR A 364 -1.78 10.19 14.95
N ILE A 365 -2.65 9.47 15.65
CA ILE A 365 -2.69 8.00 15.72
C ILE A 365 -3.78 7.48 14.78
N PHE A 366 -3.49 6.39 14.07
CA PHE A 366 -4.42 5.72 13.17
C PHE A 366 -4.91 4.41 13.78
N HIS A 367 -6.21 4.30 14.01
CA HIS A 367 -6.88 3.07 14.41
C HIS A 367 -7.51 2.43 13.16
N HIS A 368 -6.84 1.42 12.62
CA HIS A 368 -7.28 0.72 11.42
C HIS A 368 -8.44 -0.22 11.74
N ILE A 369 -9.45 -0.20 10.89
CA ILE A 369 -10.62 -1.05 10.99
C ILE A 369 -10.53 -2.09 9.88
N ASP A 370 -10.71 -3.36 10.21
CA ASP A 370 -10.57 -4.44 9.23
C ASP A 370 -11.50 -4.26 8.03
N SER A 371 -10.89 -4.22 6.86
CA SER A 371 -11.54 -4.01 5.59
C SER A 371 -11.10 -5.08 4.57
N PRO A 372 -12.04 -5.83 4.00
CA PRO A 372 -11.70 -6.89 3.06
C PRO A 372 -11.22 -6.32 1.72
N LYS A 373 -10.44 -7.11 1.00
CA LYS A 373 -10.20 -6.88 -0.42
C LYS A 373 -11.51 -7.07 -1.18
N LEU A 374 -11.91 -6.08 -1.96
CA LEU A 374 -13.12 -6.09 -2.76
C LEU A 374 -12.80 -6.49 -4.20
N HIS A 375 -13.70 -7.22 -4.84
CA HIS A 375 -13.57 -7.72 -6.21
C HIS A 375 -14.74 -7.21 -7.05
N VAL A 376 -14.42 -6.59 -8.19
CA VAL A 376 -15.38 -6.03 -9.14
C VAL A 376 -15.18 -6.74 -10.48
N GLN A 377 -16.26 -7.31 -11.00
CA GLN A 377 -16.26 -7.94 -12.31
C GLN A 377 -16.70 -6.92 -13.36
N ILE A 378 -15.77 -6.50 -14.21
CA ILE A 378 -16.05 -5.55 -15.29
C ILE A 378 -16.32 -6.33 -16.58
N PRO A 379 -17.48 -6.14 -17.24
CA PRO A 379 -17.79 -6.83 -18.49
C PRO A 379 -16.82 -6.45 -19.60
N ARG A 380 -16.36 -7.45 -20.36
CA ARG A 380 -15.52 -7.28 -21.56
C ARG A 380 -16.36 -7.46 -22.82
N ALA A 381 -16.22 -6.54 -23.76
CA ALA A 381 -16.84 -6.68 -25.07
C ALA A 381 -16.23 -7.86 -25.84
N ASN A 382 -17.08 -8.56 -26.59
CA ASN A 382 -16.68 -9.66 -27.46
C ASN A 382 -16.27 -9.14 -28.84
N LEU A 383 -15.01 -9.37 -29.23
CA LEU A 383 -14.48 -8.92 -30.52
C LEU A 383 -15.23 -9.54 -31.72
N ASN A 384 -15.83 -10.72 -31.56
CA ASN A 384 -16.58 -11.37 -32.63
C ASN A 384 -17.86 -10.60 -33.01
N ASP A 385 -18.38 -9.78 -32.09
CA ASP A 385 -19.59 -8.98 -32.32
C ASP A 385 -19.28 -7.66 -33.03
N TYR A 386 -18.00 -7.28 -33.13
CA TYR A 386 -17.57 -6.01 -33.71
C TYR A 386 -17.95 -5.88 -35.19
N GLY A 387 -17.59 -6.87 -36.01
CA GLY A 387 -17.89 -6.88 -37.45
C GLY A 387 -19.40 -6.83 -37.76
N PRO A 388 -20.22 -7.72 -37.16
CA PRO A 388 -21.67 -7.67 -37.29
C PRO A 388 -22.28 -6.34 -36.82
N THR A 389 -21.82 -5.81 -35.68
CA THR A 389 -22.32 -4.53 -35.13
C THR A 389 -22.01 -3.37 -36.08
N GLN A 390 -20.80 -3.34 -36.64
CA GLN A 390 -20.41 -2.31 -37.61
C GLN A 390 -21.27 -2.38 -38.88
N LEU A 391 -21.53 -3.57 -39.41
CA LEU A 391 -22.38 -3.77 -40.58
C LEU A 391 -23.82 -3.33 -40.32
N ILE A 392 -24.42 -3.76 -39.20
CA ILE A 392 -25.78 -3.40 -38.82
C ILE A 392 -25.88 -1.89 -38.64
N THR A 393 -24.93 -1.28 -37.93
CA THR A 393 -24.91 0.17 -37.71
C THR A 393 -24.82 0.93 -39.03
N LEU A 394 -23.96 0.50 -39.95
CA LEU A 394 -23.85 1.09 -41.29
C LEU A 394 -25.17 1.01 -42.06
N VAL A 395 -25.81 -0.17 -42.07
CA VAL A 395 -27.11 -0.37 -42.74
C VAL A 395 -28.18 0.53 -42.13
N CYS A 396 -28.26 0.62 -40.80
CA CYS A 396 -29.20 1.51 -40.11
C CYS A 396 -28.97 2.98 -40.46
N VAL A 397 -27.72 3.44 -40.48
CA VAL A 397 -27.38 4.82 -40.83
C VAL A 397 -27.73 5.11 -42.29
N VAL A 398 -27.35 4.24 -43.23
CA VAL A 398 -27.66 4.41 -44.65
C VAL A 398 -29.18 4.45 -44.88
N PHE A 399 -29.92 3.53 -44.27
CA PHE A 399 -31.38 3.50 -44.40
C PHE A 399 -32.03 4.77 -43.80
N SER A 400 -31.53 5.22 -42.64
CA SER A 400 -32.01 6.45 -42.00
C SER A 400 -31.76 7.68 -42.87
N VAL A 401 -30.58 7.78 -43.49
CA VAL A 401 -30.24 8.86 -44.43
C VAL A 401 -31.15 8.82 -45.65
N VAL A 402 -31.32 7.65 -46.27
CA VAL A 402 -32.23 7.48 -47.44
C VAL A 402 -33.66 7.85 -47.08
N TYR A 403 -34.14 7.43 -45.91
CA TYR A 403 -35.48 7.76 -45.43
C TYR A 403 -35.67 9.27 -45.23
N ILE A 404 -34.72 9.94 -44.57
CA ILE A 404 -34.74 11.39 -44.36
C ILE A 404 -34.72 12.12 -45.71
N LEU A 405 -33.84 11.74 -46.64
CA LEU A 405 -33.77 12.33 -47.97
C LEU A 405 -35.09 12.11 -48.74
N SER A 406 -35.66 10.92 -48.70
CA SER A 406 -36.96 10.64 -49.34
C SER A 406 -38.06 11.54 -48.77
N LYS A 407 -38.12 11.74 -47.45
CA LYS A 407 -39.11 12.64 -46.85
C LYS A 407 -38.89 14.11 -47.20
N LEU A 408 -37.64 14.57 -47.24
CA LEU A 408 -37.31 15.95 -47.60
C LEU A 408 -37.62 16.26 -49.07
N PHE A 409 -37.28 15.36 -49.99
CA PHE A 409 -37.42 15.62 -51.44
C PHE A 409 -38.75 15.14 -52.03
N CYS A 410 -39.38 14.09 -51.49
CA CYS A 410 -40.72 13.68 -51.94
C CYS A 410 -41.86 14.41 -51.21
N GLY A 411 -41.62 15.00 -50.03
CA GLY A 411 -42.60 15.86 -49.34
C GLY A 411 -42.80 17.23 -50.00
N ALA A 412 -41.88 17.65 -50.87
CA ALA A 412 -41.97 18.91 -51.63
C ALA A 412 -42.86 18.80 -52.89
N VAL A 413 -43.31 17.60 -53.27
CA VAL A 413 -44.27 17.41 -54.38
C VAL A 413 -45.68 17.65 -53.83
N LYS A 414 -46.08 18.92 -53.75
CA LYS A 414 -47.50 19.29 -53.59
C LYS A 414 -48.29 18.64 -54.72
N ARG A 415 -49.29 17.82 -54.37
CA ARG A 415 -50.28 17.29 -55.32
C ARG A 415 -50.94 18.48 -56.05
N PRO A 416 -51.05 18.48 -57.39
CA PRO A 416 -51.79 19.51 -58.09
C PRO A 416 -53.27 19.44 -57.69
N CYS A 417 -53.83 20.56 -57.26
CA CYS A 417 -55.27 20.72 -57.07
C CYS A 417 -55.98 20.40 -58.39
N SER A 418 -56.94 19.47 -58.35
CA SER A 418 -57.92 19.34 -59.45
C SER A 418 -58.89 20.52 -59.40
N PRO A 419 -59.21 21.14 -60.54
CA PRO A 419 -60.22 22.19 -60.60
C PRO A 419 -61.62 21.55 -60.54
N ALA A 420 -62.51 22.15 -59.75
CA ALA A 420 -63.96 21.96 -59.83
C ALA A 420 -64.58 23.26 -60.36
#